data_AF-A0A7J3AQZ2-F1
#
_entry.id   AF-A0A7J3AQZ2-F1
#
_cell.length_a   1.000
_cell.length_b   1.000
_cell.length_c   1.000
_cell.angle_alpha   90.00
_cell.angle_beta   90.00
_cell.angle_gamma   90.00
#
_symmetry.space_group_name_H-M   'P 1'
#
loop_
_entity.id
_entity.type
_entity.pdbx_description
1 polymer ?
#
loop_
_entity_poly.entity_id
_entity_poly.type
_entity_poly.pdbx_seq_one_letter_code
_entity_poly.pdbx_strand_id
1 'polypeptide(L)'
;MTDGMMKIEEITPSSKQINVMAKVVSVGEPREIPSRFGPSRKVADAVIGDETGTVILSLWEDQINQVAKDDIIKMENGYVSFVKSKENPGKGHIRLNVGKYGKLEKLSEGISSVNEEVNLSAVEHDLPDRPPRRRGGGGRRRSYGGGSGAQRDDRDRF
;
A
#
# COMPACT_ATOMS: atom_id res chain seq x y z
N MET A 1 -25.97 2.40 12.94
CA MET A 1 -24.75 3.22 13.11
C MET A 1 -23.96 3.13 11.81
N THR A 2 -24.22 4.04 10.89
CA THR A 2 -23.57 4.17 9.57
C THR A 2 -22.66 5.40 9.54
N ASP A 3 -22.09 5.75 10.68
CA ASP A 3 -21.31 6.97 10.88
C ASP A 3 -19.82 6.62 10.72
N GLY A 4 -19.25 6.95 9.56
CA GLY A 4 -17.83 6.68 9.26
C GLY A 4 -17.53 5.97 7.94
N MET A 5 -18.49 5.86 7.01
CA MET A 5 -18.22 5.48 5.62
C MET A 5 -17.83 6.72 4.80
N MET A 6 -16.69 6.63 4.13
CA MET A 6 -16.16 7.65 3.23
C MET A 6 -16.70 7.41 1.82
N LYS A 7 -16.95 8.48 1.05
CA LYS A 7 -17.24 8.38 -0.38
C LYS A 7 -15.98 8.15 -1.19
N ILE A 8 -16.10 7.51 -2.34
CA ILE A 8 -14.91 7.20 -3.13
C ILE A 8 -14.16 8.46 -3.53
N GLU A 9 -14.84 9.51 -4.03
CA GLU A 9 -14.19 10.77 -4.43
C GLU A 9 -13.40 11.47 -3.31
N GLU A 10 -13.74 11.22 -2.05
CA GLU A 10 -13.08 11.82 -0.88
C GLU A 10 -11.74 11.15 -0.53
N ILE A 11 -11.43 10.02 -1.18
CA ILE A 11 -10.20 9.28 -0.92
C ILE A 11 -9.01 10.05 -1.45
N THR A 12 -8.14 10.44 -0.51
CA THR A 12 -6.89 11.13 -0.82
C THR A 12 -5.69 10.20 -0.58
N PRO A 13 -4.52 10.54 -1.15
CA PRO A 13 -3.29 9.80 -0.88
C PRO A 13 -2.88 9.68 0.60
N SER A 14 -3.38 10.58 1.47
CA SER A 14 -3.09 10.58 2.92
C SER A 14 -4.16 9.87 3.75
N SER A 15 -5.28 9.45 3.14
CA SER A 15 -6.39 8.78 3.82
C SER A 15 -5.96 7.46 4.47
N LYS A 16 -6.47 7.21 5.67
CA LYS A 16 -6.20 6.02 6.50
C LYS A 16 -7.50 5.53 7.12
N GLN A 17 -7.52 4.27 7.56
CA GLN A 17 -8.70 3.64 8.17
C GLN A 17 -9.95 3.83 7.31
N ILE A 18 -9.78 3.61 6.01
CA ILE A 18 -10.79 3.89 5.00
C ILE A 18 -11.88 2.83 5.13
N ASN A 19 -13.10 3.27 5.42
CA ASN A 19 -14.28 2.42 5.36
C ASN A 19 -15.15 2.90 4.22
N VAL A 20 -15.49 2.02 3.28
CA VAL A 20 -16.29 2.37 2.10
C VAL A 20 -17.32 1.29 1.84
N MET A 21 -18.41 1.71 1.23
CA MET A 21 -19.37 0.81 0.59
C MET A 21 -19.31 1.08 -0.91
N ALA A 22 -19.13 0.04 -1.70
CA ALA A 22 -18.92 0.18 -3.15
C ALA A 22 -19.48 -1.03 -3.90
N LYS A 23 -19.86 -0.81 -5.16
CA LYS A 23 -20.19 -1.87 -6.10
C LYS A 23 -18.93 -2.28 -6.87
N VAL A 24 -18.74 -3.57 -7.09
CA VAL A 24 -17.67 -4.11 -7.93
C VAL A 24 -18.06 -3.99 -9.40
N VAL A 25 -17.35 -3.15 -10.14
CA VAL A 25 -17.56 -2.92 -11.58
C VAL A 25 -16.90 -4.02 -12.41
N SER A 26 -15.69 -4.43 -12.01
CA SER A 26 -14.95 -5.51 -12.67
C SER A 26 -13.90 -6.11 -11.75
N VAL A 27 -13.50 -7.36 -12.04
CA VAL A 27 -12.37 -8.04 -11.41
C VAL A 27 -11.44 -8.50 -12.52
N GLY A 28 -10.19 -8.04 -12.50
CA GLY A 28 -9.17 -8.44 -13.48
C GLY A 28 -8.61 -9.83 -13.21
N GLU A 29 -7.83 -10.34 -14.15
CA GLU A 29 -7.19 -11.65 -14.00
C GLU A 29 -6.14 -11.65 -12.86
N PRO A 30 -6.12 -12.71 -12.02
CA PRO A 30 -5.10 -12.86 -11.00
C PRO A 30 -3.71 -12.98 -11.62
N ARG A 31 -2.75 -12.23 -11.07
CA ARG A 31 -1.33 -12.30 -11.44
C ARG A 31 -0.46 -12.66 -10.25
N GLU A 32 0.64 -13.34 -10.52
CA GLU A 32 1.62 -13.70 -9.48
C GLU A 32 2.64 -12.59 -9.25
N ILE A 33 2.85 -12.27 -7.97
CA ILE A 33 3.86 -11.33 -7.49
C ILE A 33 4.94 -12.13 -6.78
N PRO A 34 6.19 -12.11 -7.29
CA PRO A 34 7.29 -12.79 -6.62
C PRO A 34 7.59 -12.12 -5.28
N SER A 35 7.68 -12.92 -4.23
CA SER A 35 8.11 -12.45 -2.90
C SER A 35 9.63 -12.59 -2.75
N ARG A 36 10.23 -11.68 -1.98
CA ARG A 36 11.65 -11.76 -1.61
C ARG A 36 11.89 -12.64 -0.38
N PHE A 37 10.84 -12.96 0.37
CA PHE A 37 10.93 -13.57 1.70
C PHE A 37 10.02 -14.79 1.84
N GLY A 38 9.60 -15.41 0.74
CA GLY A 38 8.66 -16.54 0.77
C GLY A 38 8.08 -16.88 -0.61
N PRO A 39 6.98 -17.64 -0.67
CA PRO A 39 6.33 -18.01 -1.92
C PRO A 39 5.78 -16.79 -2.68
N SER A 40 5.56 -16.97 -3.99
CA SER A 40 4.82 -15.99 -4.78
C SER A 40 3.41 -15.81 -4.22
N ARG A 41 2.88 -14.59 -4.40
CA ARG A 41 1.57 -14.18 -3.90
C ARG A 41 0.68 -13.79 -5.06
N LYS A 42 -0.60 -14.13 -5.00
CA LYS A 42 -1.55 -13.73 -6.05
C LYS A 42 -2.20 -12.41 -5.71
N VAL A 43 -2.35 -11.56 -6.73
CA VAL A 43 -3.11 -10.31 -6.65
C VAL A 43 -3.99 -10.17 -7.88
N ALA A 44 -5.21 -9.69 -7.70
CA ALA A 44 -6.08 -9.22 -8.78
C ALA A 44 -6.48 -7.77 -8.50
N ASP A 45 -6.60 -6.96 -9.55
CA ASP A 45 -7.11 -5.59 -9.43
C ASP A 45 -8.61 -5.62 -9.75
N ALA A 46 -9.42 -5.12 -8.82
CA ALA A 46 -10.85 -4.93 -9.02
C ALA A 46 -11.19 -3.44 -9.09
N VAL A 47 -12.02 -3.05 -10.05
CA VAL A 47 -12.58 -1.70 -10.10
C VAL A 47 -13.82 -1.69 -9.20
N ILE A 48 -13.81 -0.83 -8.18
CA ILE A 48 -14.95 -0.64 -7.28
C ILE A 48 -15.41 0.81 -7.34
N GLY A 49 -16.70 1.04 -7.17
CA GLY A 49 -17.29 2.35 -7.39
C GLY A 49 -18.56 2.62 -6.59
N ASP A 50 -18.86 3.90 -6.41
CA ASP A 50 -20.11 4.43 -5.87
C ASP A 50 -20.57 5.59 -6.78
N GLU A 51 -21.59 6.33 -6.39
CA GLU A 51 -22.10 7.43 -7.20
C GLU A 51 -21.11 8.59 -7.40
N THR A 52 -20.03 8.63 -6.62
CA THR A 52 -19.03 9.71 -6.63
C THR A 52 -17.83 9.39 -7.51
N GLY A 53 -17.51 8.10 -7.71
CA GLY A 53 -16.42 7.71 -8.57
C GLY A 53 -16.04 6.24 -8.48
N THR A 54 -14.89 5.93 -9.07
CA THR A 54 -14.26 4.61 -9.06
C THR A 54 -12.83 4.67 -8.55
N VAL A 55 -12.40 3.56 -7.97
CA VAL A 55 -11.03 3.34 -7.50
C VAL A 55 -10.69 1.86 -7.65
N ILE A 56 -9.42 1.55 -7.87
CA ILE A 56 -8.95 0.17 -7.96
C ILE A 56 -8.62 -0.36 -6.56
N LEU A 57 -9.26 -1.47 -6.20
CA LEU A 57 -8.98 -2.29 -5.03
C LEU A 57 -8.06 -3.46 -5.42
N SER A 58 -6.91 -3.57 -4.78
CA SER A 58 -6.03 -4.73 -4.95
C SER A 58 -6.44 -5.86 -3.99
N LEU A 59 -6.92 -6.96 -4.57
CA LEU A 59 -7.37 -8.16 -3.89
C LEU A 59 -6.21 -9.16 -3.78
N TRP A 60 -5.84 -9.55 -2.58
CA TRP A 60 -4.74 -10.47 -2.33
C TRP A 60 -5.22 -11.86 -1.93
N GLU A 61 -4.62 -12.90 -2.51
CA GLU A 61 -4.89 -14.31 -2.19
C GLU A 61 -6.39 -14.64 -2.17
N ASP A 62 -6.92 -15.11 -1.03
CA ASP A 62 -8.30 -15.53 -0.86
C ASP A 62 -9.32 -14.41 -1.13
N GLN A 63 -8.91 -13.13 -1.03
CA GLN A 63 -9.80 -12.00 -1.34
C GLN A 63 -10.24 -12.01 -2.81
N ILE A 64 -9.43 -12.57 -3.71
CA ILE A 64 -9.73 -12.65 -5.14
C ILE A 64 -11.01 -13.44 -5.38
N ASN A 65 -11.23 -14.52 -4.61
CA ASN A 65 -12.40 -15.38 -4.74
C ASN A 65 -13.58 -14.92 -3.88
N GLN A 66 -13.37 -13.92 -3.00
CA GLN A 66 -14.42 -13.40 -2.12
C GLN A 66 -15.32 -12.39 -2.81
N VAL A 67 -14.95 -11.86 -3.98
CA VAL A 67 -15.71 -10.84 -4.70
C VAL A 67 -15.84 -11.19 -6.17
N ALA A 68 -16.96 -10.82 -6.75
CA ALA A 68 -17.27 -10.97 -8.16
C ALA A 68 -17.84 -9.66 -8.72
N LYS A 69 -17.88 -9.57 -10.04
CA LYS A 69 -18.56 -8.46 -10.72
C LYS A 69 -20.01 -8.34 -10.19
N ASP A 70 -20.46 -7.10 -10.06
CA ASP A 70 -21.79 -6.70 -9.58
C ASP A 70 -22.07 -6.91 -8.09
N ASP A 71 -21.14 -7.51 -7.33
CA ASP A 71 -21.26 -7.56 -5.87
C ASP A 71 -21.25 -6.15 -5.26
N ILE A 72 -22.03 -5.95 -4.20
CA ILE A 72 -21.90 -4.79 -3.31
C ILE A 72 -21.05 -5.22 -2.13
N ILE A 73 -20.00 -4.46 -1.86
CA ILE A 73 -19.04 -4.76 -0.81
C ILE A 73 -18.97 -3.62 0.19
N LYS A 74 -18.74 -4.01 1.44
CA LYS A 74 -18.30 -3.13 2.52
C LYS A 74 -16.85 -3.46 2.82
N MET A 75 -15.98 -2.48 2.64
CA MET A 75 -14.59 -2.57 3.07
C MET A 75 -14.41 -1.78 4.35
N GLU A 76 -13.77 -2.37 5.36
CA GLU A 76 -13.40 -1.69 6.60
C GLU A 76 -11.89 -1.68 6.80
N ASN A 77 -11.40 -0.59 7.40
CA ASN A 77 -10.00 -0.38 7.75
C ASN A 77 -9.04 -0.61 6.56
N GLY A 78 -9.43 -0.07 5.41
CA GLY A 78 -8.59 -0.01 4.22
C GLY A 78 -7.51 1.06 4.30
N TYR A 79 -6.57 1.00 3.35
CA TYR A 79 -5.50 1.98 3.21
C TYR A 79 -5.14 2.21 1.74
N VAL A 80 -4.56 3.38 1.46
CA VAL A 80 -4.02 3.73 0.15
C VAL A 80 -2.59 3.20 0.01
N SER A 81 -2.33 2.56 -1.12
CA SER A 81 -0.98 2.31 -1.63
C SER A 81 -0.81 2.91 -3.02
N PHE A 82 0.41 2.88 -3.55
CA PHE A 82 0.72 3.45 -4.85
C PHE A 82 1.32 2.41 -5.78
N VAL A 83 0.84 2.42 -7.02
CA VAL A 83 1.54 1.85 -8.17
C VAL A 83 2.34 2.96 -8.82
N LYS A 84 3.65 2.74 -8.99
CA LYS A 84 4.54 3.76 -9.58
C LYS A 84 4.14 4.05 -11.03
N SER A 85 4.19 5.31 -11.39
CA SER A 85 4.08 5.73 -12.79
C SER A 85 5.28 5.20 -13.57
N LYS A 86 5.03 4.72 -14.79
CA LYS A 86 6.08 4.32 -15.73
C LYS A 86 6.65 5.53 -16.48
N GLU A 87 5.83 6.56 -16.64
CA GLU A 87 6.12 7.73 -17.46
C GLU A 87 6.76 8.84 -16.63
N ASN A 88 6.29 9.04 -15.40
CA ASN A 88 6.74 10.12 -14.53
C ASN A 88 7.43 9.59 -13.26
N PRO A 89 8.78 9.58 -13.23
CA PRO A 89 9.54 9.22 -12.04
C PRO A 89 9.13 10.08 -10.83
N GLY A 90 8.94 9.45 -9.68
CA GLY A 90 8.49 10.15 -8.46
C GLY A 90 6.98 10.28 -8.32
N LYS A 91 6.21 9.90 -9.35
CA LYS A 91 4.76 9.88 -9.32
C LYS A 91 4.19 8.47 -9.28
N GLY A 92 2.91 8.35 -8.92
CA GLY A 92 2.18 7.10 -8.97
C GLY A 92 0.67 7.27 -8.84
N HIS A 93 -0.02 6.16 -9.01
CA HIS A 93 -1.47 6.09 -8.97
C HIS A 93 -1.93 5.34 -7.73
N ILE A 94 -3.00 5.82 -7.10
CA ILE A 94 -3.48 5.21 -5.87
C ILE A 94 -4.15 3.86 -6.13
N ARG A 95 -4.06 2.97 -5.15
CA ARG A 95 -4.79 1.71 -5.03
C ARG A 95 -5.32 1.56 -3.62
N LEU A 96 -6.55 1.10 -3.47
CA LEU A 96 -7.07 0.66 -2.18
C LEU A 96 -6.62 -0.76 -1.87
N ASN A 97 -6.42 -1.03 -0.59
CA ASN A 97 -6.06 -2.32 -0.06
C ASN A 97 -6.78 -2.52 1.28
N VAL A 98 -7.19 -3.75 1.58
CA VAL A 98 -7.73 -4.10 2.89
C VAL A 98 -6.58 -4.13 3.90
N GLY A 99 -6.71 -3.42 5.03
CA GLY A 99 -5.68 -3.39 6.07
C GLY A 99 -5.54 -4.72 6.81
N LYS A 100 -4.49 -4.83 7.65
CA LYS A 100 -4.20 -6.05 8.45
C LYS A 100 -5.38 -6.48 9.33
N TYR A 101 -6.10 -5.52 9.88
CA TYR A 101 -7.32 -5.73 10.68
C TYR A 101 -8.56 -5.28 9.91
N GLY A 102 -8.46 -5.21 8.59
CA GLY A 102 -9.55 -4.83 7.72
C GLY A 102 -10.42 -6.02 7.37
N LYS A 103 -11.60 -5.71 6.87
CA LYS A 103 -12.61 -6.67 6.47
C LYS A 103 -13.15 -6.32 5.10
N LEU A 104 -13.58 -7.36 4.39
CA LEU A 104 -14.28 -7.28 3.13
C LEU A 104 -15.54 -8.13 3.27
N GLU A 105 -16.71 -7.50 3.27
CA GLU A 105 -17.99 -8.17 3.48
C GLU A 105 -18.91 -7.89 2.29
N LYS A 106 -19.59 -8.91 1.78
CA LYS A 106 -20.65 -8.71 0.78
C LYS A 106 -21.91 -8.22 1.45
N LEU A 107 -22.59 -7.28 0.80
CA LEU A 107 -23.89 -6.78 1.18
C LEU A 107 -24.92 -7.19 0.11
N SER A 108 -26.18 -7.34 0.53
CA SER A 108 -27.28 -7.63 -0.40
C SER A 108 -27.73 -6.40 -1.18
N GLU A 109 -27.61 -5.20 -0.60
CA GLU A 109 -28.11 -3.93 -1.14
C GLU A 109 -27.24 -2.75 -0.66
N GLY A 110 -27.32 -1.59 -1.32
CA GLY A 110 -26.71 -0.35 -0.82
C GLY A 110 -26.16 0.62 -1.87
N ILE A 111 -25.86 0.17 -3.10
CA ILE A 111 -25.34 1.01 -4.19
C ILE A 111 -26.24 0.83 -5.42
N SER A 112 -26.86 1.92 -5.89
CA SER A 112 -27.77 1.91 -7.04
C SER A 112 -27.09 2.28 -8.36
N SER A 113 -26.02 3.08 -8.31
CA SER A 113 -25.31 3.56 -9.48
C SER A 113 -23.82 3.76 -9.18
N VAL A 114 -23.00 3.73 -10.23
CA VAL A 114 -21.55 3.97 -10.15
C VAL A 114 -21.19 5.04 -11.17
N ASN A 115 -20.45 6.05 -10.73
CA ASN A 115 -19.86 7.04 -11.63
C ASN A 115 -18.50 6.57 -12.13
N GLU A 116 -18.46 6.00 -13.33
CA GLU A 116 -17.22 5.52 -13.95
C GLU A 116 -16.38 6.63 -14.63
N GLU A 117 -16.92 7.84 -14.78
CA GLU A 117 -16.20 8.98 -15.39
C GLU A 117 -15.11 9.54 -14.46
N VAL A 118 -15.30 9.39 -13.15
CA VAL A 118 -14.32 9.78 -12.13
C VAL A 118 -13.55 8.54 -11.70
N ASN A 119 -12.28 8.44 -12.09
CA ASN A 119 -11.41 7.33 -11.69
C ASN A 119 -10.19 7.84 -10.92
N LEU A 120 -10.22 7.72 -9.60
CA LEU A 120 -9.13 8.16 -8.73
C LEU A 120 -7.84 7.38 -8.96
N SER A 121 -7.95 6.13 -9.39
CA SER A 121 -6.80 5.28 -9.71
C SER A 121 -6.17 5.59 -11.06
N ALA A 122 -6.77 6.46 -11.88
CA ALA A 122 -6.16 7.04 -13.07
C ALA A 122 -5.43 8.35 -12.77
N VAL A 123 -5.83 9.07 -11.71
CA VAL A 123 -5.17 10.31 -11.30
C VAL A 123 -3.74 10.00 -10.82
N GLU A 124 -2.81 10.84 -11.25
CA GLU A 124 -1.41 10.76 -10.87
C GLU A 124 -1.12 11.68 -9.68
N HIS A 125 -0.38 11.16 -8.70
CA HIS A 125 -0.03 11.86 -7.47
C HIS A 125 1.47 11.74 -7.19
N ASP A 126 2.00 12.66 -6.38
CA ASP A 126 3.33 12.54 -5.82
C ASP A 126 3.45 11.30 -4.94
N LEU A 127 4.49 10.51 -5.16
CA LEU A 127 4.82 9.41 -4.26
C LEU A 127 5.28 10.01 -2.93
N PRO A 128 4.87 9.43 -1.79
CA PRO A 128 5.41 9.86 -0.51
C PRO A 128 6.93 9.66 -0.51
N ASP A 129 7.65 10.65 0.04
CA ASP A 129 9.10 10.59 0.24
C ASP A 129 9.45 9.36 1.07
N ARG A 130 9.75 8.26 0.39
CA ARG A 130 10.32 7.08 1.03
C ARG A 130 11.81 7.33 1.12
N PRO A 131 12.37 7.56 2.32
CA PRO A 131 13.81 7.68 2.44
C PRO A 131 14.43 6.45 1.77
N PRO A 132 15.51 6.62 0.99
CA PRO A 132 16.10 5.53 0.25
C PRO A 132 16.34 4.39 1.23
N ARG A 133 15.73 3.23 0.94
CA ARG A 133 16.03 2.00 1.68
C ARG A 133 17.54 1.85 1.58
N ARG A 134 18.26 2.09 2.67
CA ARG A 134 19.71 1.88 2.75
C ARG A 134 19.93 0.43 2.33
N ARG A 135 20.28 0.25 1.06
CA ARG A 135 20.67 -1.03 0.48
C ARG A 135 21.86 -1.44 1.33
N GLY A 136 21.72 -2.53 2.08
CA GLY A 136 22.76 -3.04 2.96
C GLY A 136 24.10 -3.07 2.23
N GLY A 137 24.94 -2.09 2.54
CA GLY A 137 26.34 -2.07 2.15
C GLY A 137 27.09 -2.79 3.25
N GLY A 138 27.47 -4.03 2.97
CA GLY A 138 28.39 -4.78 3.82
C GLY A 138 29.72 -4.04 3.94
N GLY A 139 29.94 -3.38 5.06
CA GLY A 139 31.26 -3.03 5.57
C GLY A 139 31.70 -4.13 6.53
N ARG A 140 32.69 -4.91 6.11
CA ARG A 140 33.26 -6.05 6.84
C ARG A 140 33.77 -5.62 8.22
N ARG A 141 33.49 -6.43 9.25
CA ARG A 141 34.33 -6.49 10.47
C ARG A 141 35.66 -7.19 10.13
N ARG A 142 36.77 -6.67 10.66
CA ARG A 142 38.04 -7.30 11.11
C ARG A 142 39.16 -6.24 11.02
N SER A 143 40.09 -6.08 11.94
CA SER A 143 40.52 -6.91 13.07
C SER A 143 41.33 -6.08 14.07
N TYR A 144 41.39 -6.60 15.28
CA TYR A 144 42.28 -6.30 16.40
C TYR A 144 43.77 -6.17 16.06
N GLY A 145 44.45 -5.34 16.85
CA GLY A 145 45.89 -5.33 17.12
C GLY A 145 46.31 -3.90 17.46
N GLY A 146 46.78 -3.51 18.65
CA GLY A 146 47.37 -4.26 19.75
C GLY A 146 48.57 -3.44 20.26
N GLY A 147 48.67 -3.24 21.58
CA GLY A 147 49.88 -2.79 22.27
C GLY A 147 49.78 -1.37 22.83
N SER A 148 49.53 -1.14 24.12
CA SER A 148 50.46 -1.32 25.26
C SER A 148 51.75 -0.51 25.12
N GLY A 149 51.91 0.50 25.97
CA GLY A 149 53.19 1.19 26.14
C GLY A 149 53.05 2.43 27.01
N ALA A 150 53.02 2.22 28.32
CA ALA A 150 53.31 3.25 29.30
C ALA A 150 54.73 3.81 29.07
N GLN A 151 54.89 5.13 29.19
CA GLN A 151 56.13 5.72 29.73
C GLN A 151 55.80 7.08 30.35
N ARG A 152 55.76 7.05 31.69
CA ARG A 152 56.13 8.16 32.54
C ARG A 152 57.64 8.35 32.37
N ASP A 153 58.09 9.58 32.22
CA ASP A 153 59.39 9.95 32.76
C ASP A 153 59.27 11.30 33.46
N ASP A 154 59.56 11.22 34.75
CA ASP A 154 59.76 12.30 35.69
C ASP A 154 61.18 12.85 35.54
N ARG A 155 61.30 14.17 35.77
CA ARG A 155 62.43 14.89 36.40
C ARG A 155 63.64 15.42 35.61
N ASP A 156 63.84 16.72 35.89
CA ASP A 156 65.07 17.40 36.34
C ASP A 156 65.96 18.18 35.35
N ARG A 157 66.10 19.48 35.67
CA ARG A 157 67.23 20.43 35.51
C ARG A 157 67.56 20.87 34.07
N PHE A 158 67.74 22.16 33.78
CA PHE A 158 68.43 23.24 34.50
C PHE A 158 67.72 24.59 34.36
#